data_AF-R6MWG5-F1
#
_entry.id   AF-R6MWG5-F1
#
_cell.length_a   1.000
_cell.length_b   1.000
_cell.length_c   1.000
_cell.angle_alpha   90.00
_cell.angle_beta   90.00
_cell.angle_gamma   90.00
#
_symmetry.space_group_name_H-M   'P 1'
#
loop_
_entity.id
_entity.type
_entity.pdbx_description
1 polymer ?
#
loop_
_entity_poly.entity_id
_entity_poly.type
_entity_poly.pdbx_seq_one_letter_code
_entity_poly.pdbx_strand_id
1 'polypeptide(L)'
;MKYNRIKKTLCLIAALALIPAFAVGCSNDKSESENSKATEATSAAVATIDEAKVGQPAVSALEDMGIVPSTVGINPSINYDNNKVGFQLDAPNDGDTIAIMHTSKGDIKLRLFADQAPKTVTNFINLAKEGKYDNTIFHRVINDFMIQGGDYENADGTGGTSSYGESFEDEFCDKLFNIRGAVSMANSGPDTNGSQFFINQTTPEAYKNNGGFSAFENQWANIKAQLENYKDSELFSAFVQQYGTYCYNTDVISDDIKKLYDDNGGNPYLDGAYNAVDRGHTVFAQVIEGMDVVDSIASVAVDSSTNKPTEDVKVTSVEITTYSAN
;
A
#
# COMPACT_ATOMS: atom_id res chain seq x y z
N MET A 1 -9.08 16.88 -47.66
CA MET A 1 -8.16 16.54 -46.55
C MET A 1 -8.84 15.51 -45.67
N LYS A 2 -8.36 14.26 -45.67
CA LYS A 2 -8.91 13.16 -44.87
C LYS A 2 -8.16 13.12 -43.54
N TYR A 3 -8.87 13.29 -42.43
CA TYR A 3 -8.32 13.13 -41.08
C TYR A 3 -8.40 11.65 -40.70
N ASN A 4 -7.24 11.03 -40.48
CA ASN A 4 -7.10 9.62 -40.17
C ASN A 4 -7.32 9.42 -38.66
N ARG A 5 -8.35 8.67 -38.26
CA ARG A 5 -8.58 8.25 -36.87
C ARG A 5 -7.61 7.11 -36.54
N ILE A 6 -6.58 7.40 -35.76
CA ILE A 6 -5.80 6.36 -35.08
C ILE A 6 -6.54 6.02 -33.79
N LYS A 7 -7.16 4.83 -33.78
CA LYS A 7 -7.65 4.19 -32.55
C LYS A 7 -6.43 3.89 -31.68
N LYS A 8 -6.27 4.59 -30.56
CA LYS A 8 -5.40 4.13 -29.47
C LYS A 8 -6.14 3.01 -28.75
N THR A 9 -5.66 1.79 -28.95
CA THR A 9 -6.05 0.64 -28.13
C THR A 9 -5.54 0.89 -26.72
N LEU A 10 -6.47 1.03 -25.77
CA LEU A 10 -6.18 1.12 -24.34
C LEU A 10 -5.78 -0.29 -23.88
N CYS A 11 -4.48 -0.52 -23.65
CA CYS A 11 -4.02 -1.75 -23.00
C CYS A 11 -4.42 -1.66 -21.52
N LEU A 12 -5.42 -2.46 -21.15
CA LEU A 12 -5.66 -2.86 -19.77
C LEU A 12 -4.38 -3.56 -19.28
N ILE A 13 -3.60 -2.90 -18.42
CA ILE A 13 -2.61 -3.60 -17.60
C ILE A 13 -3.36 -3.98 -16.33
N ALA A 14 -3.97 -5.16 -16.36
CA ALA A 14 -4.33 -5.85 -15.13
C ALA A 14 -3.00 -6.21 -14.45
N ALA A 15 -2.66 -5.49 -13.37
CA ALA A 15 -1.56 -5.88 -12.49
C ALA A 15 -2.00 -7.15 -11.72
N LEU A 16 -1.94 -8.29 -12.40
CA LEU A 16 -1.85 -9.58 -11.75
C LEU A 16 -0.49 -9.61 -11.03
N ALA A 17 -0.52 -9.30 -9.73
CA ALA A 17 0.53 -9.68 -8.82
C ALA A 17 0.57 -11.21 -8.77
N LEU A 18 1.23 -11.82 -9.75
CA LEU A 18 1.67 -13.21 -9.68
C LEU A 18 2.79 -13.25 -8.65
N ILE A 19 2.43 -13.60 -7.42
CA ILE A 19 3.37 -14.12 -6.44
C ILE A 19 4.03 -15.33 -7.11
N PRO A 20 5.36 -15.37 -7.33
CA PRO A 20 6.01 -16.61 -7.71
C PRO A 20 5.87 -17.55 -6.51
N ALA A 21 4.97 -18.53 -6.64
CA ALA A 21 4.83 -19.61 -5.69
C ALA A 21 6.17 -20.37 -5.61
N PHE A 22 6.89 -20.22 -4.49
CA PHE A 22 7.97 -21.13 -4.14
C PHE A 22 7.35 -22.49 -3.81
N ALA A 23 7.41 -23.42 -4.78
CA ALA A 23 6.96 -24.78 -4.59
C ALA A 23 7.95 -25.55 -3.68
N VAL A 24 7.56 -25.73 -2.42
CA VAL A 24 8.10 -26.78 -1.54
C VAL A 24 7.31 -28.06 -1.83
N GLY A 25 8.02 -29.14 -2.15
CA GLY A 25 7.48 -30.34 -2.79
C GLY A 25 6.68 -31.30 -1.91
N CYS A 26 6.13 -32.31 -2.58
CA CYS A 26 5.75 -33.61 -2.00
C CYS A 26 6.32 -34.74 -2.86
N SER A 27 6.81 -35.78 -2.18
CA SER A 27 7.76 -36.80 -2.61
C SER A 27 7.19 -38.03 -3.33
N ASN A 28 8.15 -38.83 -3.82
CA ASN A 28 8.21 -40.25 -4.21
C ASN A 28 8.26 -40.47 -5.74
N ASP A 29 9.26 -41.14 -6.32
CA ASP A 29 9.86 -42.40 -5.89
C ASP A 29 11.34 -42.58 -6.34
N LYS A 30 11.99 -43.56 -5.69
CA LYS A 30 13.39 -43.99 -5.68
C LYS A 30 14.17 -44.04 -7.02
N SER A 31 15.46 -43.64 -6.98
CA SER A 31 16.60 -44.53 -7.27
C SER A 31 17.95 -43.90 -6.85
N GLU A 32 18.83 -44.74 -6.32
CA GLU A 32 20.16 -44.43 -5.79
C GLU A 32 21.18 -44.08 -6.89
N SER A 33 22.03 -43.07 -6.65
CA SER A 33 23.49 -43.24 -6.77
C SER A 33 24.21 -42.06 -6.09
N GLU A 34 25.18 -42.40 -5.23
CA GLU A 34 26.06 -41.48 -4.54
C GLU A 34 27.05 -40.84 -5.52
N ASN A 35 27.24 -39.52 -5.44
CA ASN A 35 28.59 -38.96 -5.50
C ASN A 35 28.66 -37.65 -4.71
N SER A 36 29.56 -37.64 -3.73
CA SER A 36 29.84 -36.55 -2.82
C SER A 36 30.45 -35.33 -3.53
N LYS A 37 29.87 -34.16 -3.32
CA LYS A 37 30.63 -32.91 -3.22
C LYS A 37 29.84 -31.94 -2.36
N ALA A 38 30.32 -31.73 -1.14
CA ALA A 38 29.89 -30.64 -0.29
C ALA A 38 30.20 -29.33 -1.01
N THR A 39 29.16 -28.56 -1.32
CA THR A 39 29.29 -27.17 -1.73
C THR A 39 28.78 -26.36 -0.56
N GLU A 40 29.70 -25.61 0.05
CA GLU A 40 29.45 -24.67 1.14
C GLU A 40 28.26 -23.78 0.81
N ALA A 41 27.31 -23.72 1.73
CA ALA A 41 26.35 -22.63 1.77
C ALA A 41 27.15 -21.36 2.03
N THR A 42 27.38 -20.57 0.99
CA THR A 42 27.81 -19.18 1.13
C THR A 42 26.70 -18.45 1.87
N SER A 43 26.94 -18.14 3.15
CA SER A 43 26.09 -17.24 3.91
C SER A 43 26.02 -15.91 3.16
N ALA A 44 24.82 -15.53 2.71
CA ALA A 44 24.56 -14.16 2.33
C ALA A 44 24.93 -13.30 3.55
N ALA A 45 25.90 -12.40 3.37
CA ALA A 45 26.27 -11.44 4.39
C ALA A 45 25.01 -10.67 4.77
N VAL A 46 24.64 -10.71 6.05
CA VAL A 46 23.63 -9.81 6.61
C VAL A 46 24.15 -8.40 6.33
N ALA A 47 23.52 -7.70 5.38
CA ALA A 47 23.84 -6.31 5.12
C ALA A 47 23.54 -5.54 6.41
N THR A 48 24.59 -5.10 7.09
CA THR A 48 24.45 -4.24 8.26
C THR A 48 23.85 -2.92 7.79
N ILE A 49 22.71 -2.56 8.36
CA ILE A 49 22.10 -1.23 8.20
C ILE A 49 23.15 -0.17 8.52
N ASP A 50 23.35 0.75 7.58
CA ASP A 50 24.15 1.94 7.81
C ASP A 50 23.32 2.90 8.66
N GLU A 51 23.60 2.97 9.97
CA GLU A 51 22.87 3.82 10.91
C GLU A 51 22.82 5.30 10.46
N ALA A 52 23.77 5.76 9.63
CA ALA A 52 23.77 7.12 9.11
C ALA A 52 22.65 7.40 8.07
N LYS A 53 22.07 6.34 7.49
CA LYS A 53 21.01 6.44 6.47
C LYS A 53 19.60 6.43 7.05
N VAL A 54 19.44 6.00 8.30
CA VAL A 54 18.13 5.92 8.95
C VAL A 54 17.49 7.32 9.02
N GLY A 55 16.24 7.43 8.58
CA GLY A 55 15.49 8.69 8.56
C GLY A 55 15.84 9.64 7.42
N GLN A 56 16.71 9.25 6.48
CA GLN A 56 16.91 9.99 5.23
C GLN A 56 15.69 9.85 4.31
N PRO A 57 15.45 10.81 3.41
CA PRO A 57 14.43 10.67 2.36
C PRO A 57 14.66 9.39 1.55
N ALA A 58 13.60 8.66 1.22
CA ALA A 58 13.74 7.39 0.49
C ALA A 58 14.44 7.56 -0.87
N VAL A 59 14.23 8.70 -1.52
CA VAL A 59 14.85 9.07 -2.80
C VAL A 59 16.37 9.25 -2.71
N SER A 60 16.95 9.35 -1.51
CA SER A 60 18.41 9.38 -1.32
C SER A 60 19.11 8.17 -1.94
N ALA A 61 18.43 7.03 -2.07
CA ALA A 61 18.97 5.88 -2.79
C ALA A 61 19.26 6.17 -4.26
N LEU A 62 18.50 7.05 -4.91
CA LEU A 62 18.77 7.48 -6.29
C LEU A 62 19.96 8.45 -6.34
N GLU A 63 20.06 9.34 -5.36
CA GLU A 63 21.16 10.31 -5.24
C GLU A 63 22.49 9.60 -5.02
N ASP A 64 22.51 8.56 -4.18
CA ASP A 64 23.65 7.65 -3.97
C ASP A 64 24.10 6.99 -5.29
N MET A 65 23.17 6.75 -6.23
CA MET A 65 23.46 6.20 -7.56
C MET A 65 23.90 7.27 -8.57
N GLY A 66 23.90 8.55 -8.19
CA GLY A 66 24.19 9.70 -9.05
C GLY A 66 23.00 10.17 -9.90
N ILE A 67 21.78 9.75 -9.58
CA ILE A 67 20.55 10.19 -10.23
C ILE A 67 19.96 11.33 -9.41
N VAL A 68 19.65 12.45 -10.05
CA VAL A 68 18.88 13.52 -9.42
C VAL A 68 17.39 13.22 -9.63
N PRO A 69 16.59 12.87 -8.61
CA PRO A 69 15.22 12.35 -8.78
C PRO A 69 14.32 13.24 -9.65
N SER A 70 14.37 14.55 -9.43
CA SER A 70 13.56 15.51 -10.17
C SER A 70 13.87 15.56 -11.67
N THR A 71 15.09 15.23 -12.08
CA THR A 71 15.48 15.20 -13.50
C THR A 71 14.87 14.02 -14.25
N VAL A 72 14.42 12.99 -13.54
CA VAL A 72 13.75 11.79 -14.08
C VAL A 72 12.27 11.76 -13.73
N GLY A 73 11.70 12.89 -13.26
CA GLY A 73 10.28 13.02 -12.94
C GLY A 73 9.84 12.31 -11.65
N ILE A 74 10.76 12.08 -10.72
CA ILE A 74 10.48 11.50 -9.40
C ILE A 74 10.50 12.65 -8.38
N ASN A 75 9.36 12.96 -7.79
CA ASN A 75 9.21 14.08 -6.85
C ASN A 75 8.09 13.82 -5.84
N PRO A 76 8.29 12.88 -4.90
CA PRO A 76 7.25 12.48 -3.97
C PRO A 76 6.87 13.64 -3.04
N SER A 77 5.57 13.82 -2.84
CA SER A 77 5.02 14.74 -1.84
C SER A 77 5.07 14.08 -0.46
N ILE A 78 6.11 14.41 0.32
CA ILE A 78 6.34 13.83 1.66
C ILE A 78 6.22 14.92 2.73
N ASN A 79 5.30 14.70 3.67
CA ASN A 79 5.21 15.40 4.93
C ASN A 79 6.16 14.76 5.95
N TYR A 80 7.13 15.54 6.43
CA TYR A 80 8.05 15.13 7.49
C TYR A 80 7.47 15.56 8.84
N ASP A 81 6.85 14.60 9.52
CA ASP A 81 6.04 14.84 10.70
C ASP A 81 6.85 14.64 12.00
N ASN A 82 6.61 15.50 12.99
CA ASN A 82 7.32 15.50 14.26
C ASN A 82 6.74 14.52 15.30
N ASN A 83 5.64 13.83 14.99
CA ASN A 83 5.06 12.82 15.86
C ASN A 83 6.00 11.60 15.99
N LYS A 84 5.78 10.83 17.06
CA LYS A 84 6.47 9.54 17.27
C LYS A 84 6.03 8.52 16.22
N VAL A 85 6.90 7.56 15.90
CA VAL A 85 6.50 6.37 15.14
C VAL A 85 5.36 5.66 15.88
N GLY A 86 4.31 5.28 15.14
CA GLY A 86 3.13 4.60 15.69
C GLY A 86 2.09 5.52 16.33
N PHE A 87 2.24 6.85 16.28
CA PHE A 87 1.21 7.77 16.80
C PHE A 87 -0.17 7.60 16.13
N GLN A 88 -0.21 7.02 14.92
CA GLN A 88 -1.44 6.69 14.22
C GLN A 88 -2.35 5.72 15.01
N LEU A 89 -1.77 4.94 15.93
CA LEU A 89 -2.49 4.00 16.82
C LEU A 89 -3.00 4.67 18.11
N ASP A 90 -2.57 5.90 18.39
CA ASP A 90 -3.10 6.63 19.55
C ASP A 90 -4.60 6.92 19.34
N ALA A 91 -5.37 6.96 20.42
CA ALA A 91 -6.79 7.33 20.36
C ALA A 91 -6.95 8.78 19.87
N PRO A 92 -8.05 9.12 19.17
CA PRO A 92 -8.38 10.52 18.91
C PRO A 92 -8.59 11.30 20.21
N ASN A 93 -8.43 12.61 20.17
CA ASN A 93 -8.80 13.50 21.26
C ASN A 93 -10.31 13.79 21.24
N ASP A 94 -10.87 14.16 22.38
CA ASP A 94 -12.25 14.63 22.45
C ASP A 94 -12.48 15.81 21.52
N GLY A 95 -13.53 15.73 20.71
CA GLY A 95 -13.86 16.74 19.70
C GLY A 95 -13.16 16.54 18.35
N ASP A 96 -12.20 15.62 18.21
CA ASP A 96 -11.59 15.32 16.93
C ASP A 96 -12.64 14.81 15.94
N THR A 97 -12.52 15.21 14.68
CA THR A 97 -13.41 14.70 13.62
C THR A 97 -13.03 13.26 13.28
N ILE A 98 -14.03 12.37 13.31
CA ILE A 98 -13.93 10.96 12.96
C ILE A 98 -14.96 10.61 11.89
N ALA A 99 -14.79 9.42 11.29
CA ALA A 99 -15.80 8.82 10.43
C ALA A 99 -16.30 7.50 11.01
N ILE A 100 -17.60 7.23 10.90
CA ILE A 100 -18.20 5.93 11.16
C ILE A 100 -18.71 5.40 9.82
N MET A 101 -18.08 4.33 9.36
CA MET A 101 -18.49 3.62 8.15
C MET A 101 -19.44 2.51 8.54
N HIS A 102 -20.72 2.71 8.22
CA HIS A 102 -21.74 1.69 8.42
C HIS A 102 -21.66 0.69 7.27
N THR A 103 -21.51 -0.59 7.59
CA THR A 103 -21.45 -1.65 6.57
C THR A 103 -22.54 -2.70 6.80
N SER A 104 -22.81 -3.51 5.78
CA SER A 104 -23.69 -4.67 5.92
C SER A 104 -23.16 -5.76 6.86
N LYS A 105 -21.94 -5.60 7.42
CA LYS A 105 -21.31 -6.51 8.38
C LYS A 105 -21.11 -5.89 9.77
N GLY A 106 -21.46 -4.62 9.96
CA GLY A 106 -21.24 -3.87 11.20
C GLY A 106 -20.55 -2.52 10.93
N ASP A 107 -20.26 -1.81 12.01
CA ASP A 107 -19.68 -0.47 11.92
C ASP A 107 -18.15 -0.52 12.04
N ILE A 108 -17.48 0.35 11.27
CA ILE A 108 -16.04 0.56 11.34
C ILE A 108 -15.80 2.04 11.66
N LYS A 109 -15.15 2.33 12.78
CA LYS A 109 -14.85 3.70 13.22
C LYS A 109 -13.42 4.07 12.85
N LEU A 110 -13.25 5.25 12.27
CA LEU A 110 -11.99 5.73 11.69
C LEU A 110 -11.53 7.03 12.36
N ARG A 111 -10.27 7.06 12.81
CA ARG A 111 -9.54 8.30 13.09
C ARG A 111 -9.00 8.87 11.78
N LEU A 112 -9.22 10.15 11.51
CA LEU A 112 -8.75 10.82 10.28
C LEU A 112 -7.47 11.63 10.56
N PHE A 113 -6.55 11.68 9.60
CA PHE A 113 -5.25 12.35 9.73
C PHE A 113 -5.19 13.65 8.91
N ALA A 114 -6.07 14.61 9.24
CA ALA A 114 -6.23 15.85 8.46
C ALA A 114 -4.99 16.74 8.44
N ASP A 115 -4.10 16.65 9.43
CA ASP A 115 -2.85 17.42 9.46
C ASP A 115 -1.77 16.81 8.56
N GLN A 116 -1.81 15.48 8.37
CA GLN A 116 -0.81 14.74 7.60
C GLN A 116 -1.20 14.60 6.13
N ALA A 117 -2.49 14.38 5.85
CA ALA A 117 -3.05 14.20 4.52
C ALA A 117 -4.32 15.08 4.32
N PRO A 118 -4.18 16.42 4.38
CA PRO A 118 -5.32 17.35 4.41
C PRO A 118 -6.24 17.24 3.19
N LYS A 119 -5.69 17.12 1.98
CA LYS A 119 -6.48 17.05 0.75
C LYS A 119 -7.21 15.71 0.65
N THR A 120 -6.55 14.64 1.04
CA THR A 120 -7.10 13.29 1.05
C THR A 120 -8.25 13.16 2.06
N VAL A 121 -8.06 13.66 3.28
CA VAL A 121 -9.12 13.67 4.30
C VAL A 121 -10.28 14.55 3.87
N THR A 122 -10.00 15.74 3.32
CA THR A 122 -11.05 16.62 2.77
C THR A 122 -11.84 15.93 1.67
N ASN A 123 -11.16 15.24 0.75
CA ASN A 123 -11.79 14.47 -0.31
C ASN A 123 -12.74 13.40 0.23
N PHE A 124 -12.26 12.58 1.16
CA PHE A 124 -13.06 11.53 1.78
C PHE A 124 -14.30 12.08 2.50
N ILE A 125 -14.13 13.16 3.29
CA ILE A 125 -15.22 13.82 4.01
C ILE A 125 -16.27 14.39 3.05
N ASN A 126 -15.85 15.03 1.97
CA ASN A 126 -16.78 15.62 1.00
C ASN A 126 -17.59 14.52 0.29
N LEU A 127 -16.92 13.47 -0.18
CA LEU A 127 -17.60 12.33 -0.83
C LEU A 127 -18.57 11.63 0.12
N ALA A 128 -18.20 11.47 1.40
CA ALA A 128 -19.08 10.93 2.43
C ALA A 128 -20.33 11.81 2.65
N LYS A 129 -20.15 13.13 2.81
CA LYS A 129 -21.26 14.08 3.01
C LYS A 129 -22.19 14.20 1.80
N GLU A 130 -21.68 13.96 0.60
CA GLU A 130 -22.45 13.89 -0.64
C GLU A 130 -23.18 12.55 -0.83
N GLY A 131 -22.99 11.58 0.06
CA GLY A 131 -23.57 10.24 -0.04
C GLY A 131 -22.96 9.41 -1.17
N LYS A 132 -21.76 9.75 -1.66
CA LYS A 132 -21.10 9.02 -2.75
C LYS A 132 -20.76 7.59 -2.36
N TYR A 133 -20.44 7.36 -1.08
CA TYR A 133 -20.13 6.03 -0.57
C TYR A 133 -21.38 5.21 -0.21
N ASP A 134 -22.58 5.81 -0.23
CA ASP A 134 -23.82 5.15 0.19
C ASP A 134 -24.17 4.00 -0.76
N ASN A 135 -24.39 2.82 -0.19
CA ASN A 135 -24.70 1.57 -0.87
C ASN A 135 -23.62 1.13 -1.90
N THR A 136 -22.41 1.66 -1.81
CA THR A 136 -21.26 1.15 -2.57
C THR A 136 -20.78 -0.19 -2.00
N ILE A 137 -19.97 -0.93 -2.75
CA ILE A 137 -19.45 -2.24 -2.32
C ILE A 137 -17.94 -2.23 -2.09
N PHE A 138 -17.48 -3.18 -1.29
CA PHE A 138 -16.08 -3.63 -1.36
C PHE A 138 -15.91 -4.52 -2.59
N HIS A 139 -15.44 -3.92 -3.70
CA HIS A 139 -15.36 -4.61 -4.99
C HIS A 139 -14.13 -5.53 -5.11
N ARG A 140 -13.19 -5.44 -4.16
CA ARG A 140 -12.01 -6.30 -4.10
C ARG A 140 -11.62 -6.60 -2.66
N VAL A 141 -11.53 -7.88 -2.31
CA VAL A 141 -11.24 -8.37 -0.96
C VAL A 141 -10.20 -9.47 -1.05
N ILE A 142 -9.10 -9.31 -0.31
CA ILE A 142 -8.01 -10.30 -0.26
C ILE A 142 -7.65 -10.52 1.19
N ASN A 143 -7.91 -11.73 1.68
CA ASN A 143 -7.57 -12.13 3.04
C ASN A 143 -6.06 -12.03 3.27
N ASP A 144 -5.66 -11.54 4.43
CA ASP A 144 -4.29 -11.21 4.82
C ASP A 144 -3.61 -10.19 3.89
N PHE A 145 -4.41 -9.28 3.32
CA PHE A 145 -3.91 -8.13 2.58
C PHE A 145 -4.75 -6.88 2.85
N MET A 146 -5.95 -6.79 2.26
CA MET A 146 -6.80 -5.60 2.35
C MET A 146 -8.26 -5.84 1.91
N ILE A 147 -9.14 -4.89 2.26
CA ILE A 147 -10.48 -4.73 1.70
C ILE A 147 -10.57 -3.39 0.98
N GLN A 148 -10.95 -3.38 -0.30
CA GLN A 148 -10.97 -2.18 -1.15
C GLN A 148 -12.38 -1.85 -1.63
N GLY A 149 -12.73 -0.58 -1.51
CA GLY A 149 -14.03 -0.02 -1.84
C GLY A 149 -13.92 1.41 -2.39
N GLY A 150 -15.04 2.13 -2.38
CA GLY A 150 -15.08 3.54 -2.80
C GLY A 150 -15.25 3.79 -4.30
N ASP A 151 -15.37 2.74 -5.12
CA ASP A 151 -15.81 2.87 -6.52
C ASP A 151 -17.33 3.01 -6.56
N TYR A 152 -17.81 4.25 -6.53
CA TYR A 152 -19.23 4.58 -6.53
C TYR A 152 -19.86 4.61 -7.94
N GLU A 153 -19.06 4.44 -9.00
CA GLU A 153 -19.52 4.56 -10.39
C GLU A 153 -19.74 3.20 -11.04
N ASN A 154 -18.74 2.31 -10.95
CA ASN A 154 -18.71 1.05 -11.70
C ASN A 154 -18.71 -0.19 -10.81
N ALA A 155 -18.30 -0.05 -9.54
CA ALA A 155 -18.19 -1.16 -8.59
C ALA A 155 -17.31 -2.32 -9.09
N ASP A 156 -16.32 -2.02 -9.93
CA ASP A 156 -15.39 -2.98 -10.53
C ASP A 156 -13.91 -2.55 -10.39
N GLY A 157 -13.66 -1.43 -9.72
CA GLY A 157 -12.33 -0.87 -9.48
C GLY A 157 -11.87 0.10 -10.56
N THR A 158 -12.68 0.38 -11.57
CA THR A 158 -12.30 1.30 -12.67
C THR A 158 -12.94 2.68 -12.56
N GLY A 159 -13.88 2.87 -11.63
CA GLY A 159 -14.64 4.11 -11.48
C GLY A 159 -14.31 4.91 -10.22
N GLY A 160 -14.99 6.05 -10.11
CA GLY A 160 -14.99 6.90 -8.93
C GLY A 160 -14.00 8.06 -9.03
N THR A 161 -14.54 9.27 -9.11
CA THR A 161 -13.76 10.52 -9.19
C THR A 161 -13.60 11.16 -7.80
N SER A 162 -12.56 11.96 -7.61
CA SER A 162 -12.41 12.76 -6.38
C SER A 162 -13.52 13.82 -6.27
N SER A 163 -13.72 14.37 -5.07
CA SER A 163 -14.60 15.53 -4.83
C SER A 163 -14.14 16.80 -5.55
N TYR A 164 -12.92 16.82 -6.09
CA TYR A 164 -12.38 17.94 -6.88
C TYR A 164 -12.71 17.80 -8.38
N GLY A 165 -13.26 16.66 -8.82
CA GLY A 165 -13.62 16.40 -10.21
C GLY A 165 -12.47 15.90 -11.09
N GLU A 166 -11.26 15.78 -10.55
CA GLU A 166 -10.06 15.27 -11.22
C GLU A 166 -9.19 14.43 -10.27
N SER A 167 -8.18 13.75 -10.81
CA SER A 167 -7.18 13.09 -9.96
C SER A 167 -6.40 14.11 -9.15
N PHE A 168 -5.94 13.74 -7.95
CA PHE A 168 -5.11 14.59 -7.11
C PHE A 168 -3.86 13.88 -6.59
N GLU A 169 -2.92 14.69 -6.15
CA GLU A 169 -1.60 14.32 -5.66
C GLU A 169 -1.64 13.35 -4.48
N ASP A 170 -0.56 12.60 -4.32
CA ASP A 170 -0.29 11.86 -3.10
C ASP A 170 0.10 12.81 -1.95
N GLU A 171 -0.20 12.40 -0.71
CA GLU A 171 0.17 13.12 0.52
C GLU A 171 0.85 12.14 1.48
N PHE A 172 2.04 11.66 1.11
CA PHE A 172 2.75 10.72 1.96
C PHE A 172 3.21 11.40 3.25
N CYS A 173 3.24 10.65 4.34
CA CYS A 173 3.74 11.11 5.64
C CYS A 173 4.74 10.09 6.17
N ASP A 174 5.91 10.56 6.64
CA ASP A 174 6.96 9.69 7.19
C ASP A 174 6.67 9.17 8.61
N LYS A 175 5.46 9.41 9.12
CA LYS A 175 4.94 8.87 10.39
C LYS A 175 3.60 8.14 10.25
N LEU A 176 3.06 8.03 9.04
CA LEU A 176 1.86 7.23 8.76
C LEU A 176 2.22 6.04 7.88
N PHE A 177 1.88 4.86 8.38
CA PHE A 177 2.31 3.58 7.84
C PHE A 177 1.09 2.74 7.44
N ASN A 178 1.22 1.92 6.40
CA ASN A 178 0.23 0.94 5.97
C ASN A 178 0.21 -0.29 6.90
N ILE A 179 0.21 -0.05 8.21
CA ILE A 179 0.02 -1.09 9.23
C ILE A 179 -1.44 -1.56 9.22
N ARG A 180 -1.71 -2.67 9.90
CA ARG A 180 -3.07 -3.21 9.99
C ARG A 180 -4.09 -2.17 10.50
N GLY A 181 -5.22 -2.07 9.81
CA GLY A 181 -6.28 -1.09 10.07
C GLY A 181 -6.03 0.30 9.46
N ALA A 182 -4.86 0.57 8.89
CA ALA A 182 -4.63 1.82 8.16
C ALA A 182 -5.53 1.87 6.92
N VAL A 183 -6.17 3.01 6.70
CA VAL A 183 -6.99 3.30 5.52
C VAL A 183 -6.18 4.18 4.58
N SER A 184 -6.03 3.70 3.35
CA SER A 184 -5.17 4.33 2.35
C SER A 184 -5.88 4.50 1.03
N MET A 185 -5.51 5.53 0.26
CA MET A 185 -6.05 5.73 -1.08
C MET A 185 -5.60 4.63 -2.04
N ALA A 186 -6.53 4.10 -2.82
CA ALA A 186 -6.19 3.33 -4.01
C ALA A 186 -5.87 4.32 -5.15
N ASN A 187 -4.86 3.99 -5.96
CA ASN A 187 -4.41 4.81 -7.09
C ASN A 187 -3.92 3.91 -8.24
N SER A 188 -3.61 4.51 -9.38
CA SER A 188 -3.06 3.85 -10.58
C SER A 188 -1.63 4.29 -10.89
N GLY A 189 -0.90 4.71 -9.85
CA GLY A 189 0.40 5.36 -9.96
C GLY A 189 0.43 6.70 -9.23
N PRO A 190 1.57 7.42 -9.29
CA PRO A 190 1.76 8.67 -8.57
C PRO A 190 0.70 9.70 -8.94
N ASP A 191 0.17 10.40 -7.94
CA ASP A 191 -0.75 11.53 -8.12
C ASP A 191 -2.03 11.20 -8.90
N THR A 192 -2.53 9.98 -8.74
CA THR A 192 -3.77 9.51 -9.40
C THR A 192 -4.90 9.19 -8.43
N ASN A 193 -4.91 9.84 -7.26
CA ASN A 193 -5.93 9.59 -6.24
C ASN A 193 -7.33 10.03 -6.72
N GLY A 194 -8.33 9.19 -6.47
CA GLY A 194 -9.73 9.41 -6.85
C GLY A 194 -10.65 9.35 -5.63
N SER A 195 -11.55 8.37 -5.61
CA SER A 195 -12.45 8.11 -4.47
C SER A 195 -12.25 6.76 -3.80
N GLN A 196 -11.56 5.84 -4.48
CA GLN A 196 -11.31 4.50 -3.98
C GLN A 196 -10.27 4.50 -2.85
N PHE A 197 -10.51 3.66 -1.86
CA PHE A 197 -9.64 3.45 -0.71
C PHE A 197 -9.62 1.97 -0.36
N PHE A 198 -8.64 1.57 0.44
CA PHE A 198 -8.59 0.25 1.04
C PHE A 198 -8.25 0.32 2.53
N ILE A 199 -8.64 -0.71 3.27
CA ILE A 199 -8.26 -0.91 4.68
C ILE A 199 -7.27 -2.08 4.72
N ASN A 200 -6.09 -1.83 5.26
CA ASN A 200 -5.06 -2.85 5.47
C ASN A 200 -5.53 -3.91 6.48
N GLN A 201 -5.41 -5.19 6.15
CA GLN A 201 -5.91 -6.27 7.00
C GLN A 201 -4.85 -7.29 7.43
N THR A 202 -3.70 -7.35 6.74
CA THR A 202 -2.58 -8.26 7.04
C THR A 202 -2.27 -8.33 8.53
N THR A 203 -2.42 -9.52 9.12
CA THR A 203 -2.16 -9.75 10.55
C THR A 203 -0.65 -9.73 10.86
N PRO A 204 -0.24 -9.50 12.12
CA PRO A 204 1.16 -9.66 12.53
C PRO A 204 1.71 -11.05 12.22
N GLU A 205 0.87 -12.09 12.35
CA GLU A 205 1.23 -13.47 12.05
C GLU A 205 1.46 -13.66 10.54
N ALA A 206 0.53 -13.23 9.69
CA ALA A 206 0.69 -13.30 8.24
C ALA A 206 1.93 -12.51 7.76
N TYR A 207 2.15 -11.31 8.31
CA TYR A 207 3.32 -10.49 8.04
C TYR A 207 4.63 -11.24 8.35
N LYS A 208 4.75 -11.85 9.53
CA LYS A 208 5.92 -12.64 9.93
C LYS A 208 6.09 -13.91 9.10
N ASN A 209 4.99 -14.60 8.80
CA ASN A 209 5.01 -15.79 7.95
C ASN A 209 5.48 -15.48 6.52
N ASN A 210 5.26 -14.25 6.04
CA ASN A 210 5.78 -13.75 4.77
C ASN A 210 7.24 -13.25 4.86
N GLY A 211 7.93 -13.49 5.98
CA GLY A 211 9.36 -13.20 6.17
C GLY A 211 9.67 -11.84 6.79
N GLY A 212 8.65 -11.05 7.16
CA GLY A 212 8.81 -9.76 7.82
C GLY A 212 9.76 -8.81 7.07
N PHE A 213 10.51 -7.98 7.82
CA PHE A 213 11.45 -7.03 7.22
C PHE A 213 12.59 -7.69 6.43
N SER A 214 13.02 -8.88 6.82
CA SER A 214 14.08 -9.59 6.09
C SER A 214 13.68 -9.92 4.64
N ALA A 215 12.39 -10.14 4.36
CA ALA A 215 11.92 -10.32 2.99
C ALA A 215 12.06 -9.03 2.17
N PHE A 216 11.70 -7.88 2.76
CA PHE A 216 11.81 -6.57 2.10
C PHE A 216 13.25 -6.10 1.94
N GLU A 217 14.14 -6.39 2.90
CA GLU A 217 15.57 -6.10 2.80
C GLU A 217 16.20 -6.86 1.63
N ASN A 218 15.87 -8.15 1.50
CA ASN A 218 16.32 -8.94 0.35
C ASN A 218 15.73 -8.43 -0.97
N GLN A 219 14.46 -8.06 -0.99
CA GLN A 219 13.82 -7.49 -2.18
C GLN A 219 14.48 -6.17 -2.60
N TRP A 220 14.73 -5.28 -1.63
CA TRP A 220 15.39 -4.01 -1.85
C TRP A 220 16.80 -4.19 -2.40
N ALA A 221 17.62 -5.05 -1.80
CA ALA A 221 18.97 -5.33 -2.28
C ALA A 221 18.96 -5.80 -3.75
N ASN A 222 18.02 -6.68 -4.11
CA ASN A 222 17.88 -7.20 -5.47
C ASN A 222 17.41 -6.13 -6.47
N ILE A 223 16.43 -5.30 -6.10
CA ILE A 223 15.89 -4.29 -7.03
C ILE A 223 16.82 -3.09 -7.16
N LYS A 224 17.50 -2.71 -6.08
CA LYS A 224 18.51 -1.65 -6.06
C LYS A 224 19.66 -1.96 -7.02
N ALA A 225 20.16 -3.19 -7.01
CA ALA A 225 21.18 -3.64 -7.95
C ALA A 225 20.70 -3.59 -9.42
N GLN A 226 19.43 -3.90 -9.68
CA GLN A 226 18.86 -3.74 -11.02
C GLN A 226 18.74 -2.27 -11.41
N LEU A 227 18.24 -1.43 -10.51
CA LEU A 227 18.11 0.01 -10.71
C LEU A 227 19.44 0.66 -11.11
N GLU A 228 20.55 0.25 -10.48
CA GLU A 228 21.91 0.68 -10.85
C GLU A 228 22.29 0.32 -12.28
N ASN A 229 21.84 -0.83 -12.79
CA ASN A 229 22.09 -1.24 -14.18
C ASN A 229 21.25 -0.45 -15.20
N TYR A 230 20.09 0.06 -14.78
CA TYR A 230 19.17 0.79 -15.65
C TYR A 230 19.28 2.32 -15.54
N LYS A 231 20.04 2.85 -14.58
CA LYS A 231 20.08 4.30 -14.26
C LYS A 231 20.41 5.21 -15.45
N ASP A 232 21.30 4.78 -16.33
CA ASP A 232 21.73 5.53 -17.52
C ASP A 232 21.04 5.03 -18.81
N SER A 233 20.05 4.14 -18.67
CA SER A 233 19.35 3.51 -19.79
C SER A 233 18.08 4.28 -20.17
N GLU A 234 17.75 4.29 -21.46
CA GLU A 234 16.42 4.73 -21.95
C GLU A 234 15.27 3.88 -21.38
N LEU A 235 15.58 2.72 -20.79
CA LEU A 235 14.62 1.82 -20.15
C LEU A 235 14.34 2.16 -18.68
N PHE A 236 14.97 3.17 -18.08
CA PHE A 236 14.76 3.55 -16.67
C PHE A 236 13.29 3.79 -16.34
N SER A 237 12.58 4.55 -17.18
CA SER A 237 11.16 4.85 -16.96
C SER A 237 10.27 3.60 -17.03
N ALA A 238 10.56 2.69 -17.96
CA ALA A 238 9.87 1.40 -18.07
C ALA A 238 10.16 0.51 -16.86
N PHE A 239 11.40 0.51 -16.36
CA PHE A 239 11.77 -0.17 -15.13
C PHE A 239 10.98 0.37 -13.94
N VAL A 240 10.94 1.68 -13.75
CA VAL A 240 10.18 2.33 -12.66
C VAL A 240 8.68 2.04 -12.79
N GLN A 241 8.14 2.01 -14.01
CA GLN A 241 6.74 1.64 -14.24
C GLN A 241 6.44 0.19 -13.84
N GLN A 242 7.35 -0.74 -14.14
CA GLN A 242 7.14 -2.16 -13.91
C GLN A 242 7.45 -2.59 -12.47
N TYR A 243 8.49 -2.01 -11.87
CA TYR A 243 9.06 -2.49 -10.61
C TYR A 243 9.05 -1.45 -9.49
N GLY A 244 8.58 -0.23 -9.73
CA GLY A 244 8.67 0.86 -8.75
C GLY A 244 8.02 0.54 -7.41
N THR A 245 6.93 -0.24 -7.38
CA THR A 245 6.29 -0.70 -6.13
C THR A 245 7.23 -1.54 -5.26
N TYR A 246 8.25 -2.18 -5.83
CA TYR A 246 9.24 -2.98 -5.10
C TYR A 246 10.45 -2.16 -4.63
N CYS A 247 10.57 -0.90 -5.03
CA CYS A 247 11.64 0.01 -4.63
C CYS A 247 11.47 0.57 -3.21
N TYR A 248 11.00 -0.25 -2.26
CA TYR A 248 10.89 0.11 -0.86
C TYR A 248 12.29 0.16 -0.23
N ASN A 249 12.76 1.35 0.09
CA ASN A 249 14.13 1.59 0.52
C ASN A 249 14.30 1.21 2.00
N THR A 250 14.68 -0.04 2.25
CA THR A 250 14.90 -0.55 3.61
C THR A 250 16.15 0.01 4.29
N ASP A 251 17.05 0.68 3.55
CA ASP A 251 18.28 1.28 4.11
C ASP A 251 17.97 2.46 5.05
N VAL A 252 16.80 3.09 4.91
CA VAL A 252 16.41 4.29 5.68
C VAL A 252 15.39 4.00 6.78
N ILE A 253 14.97 2.74 6.93
CA ILE A 253 13.95 2.31 7.88
C ILE A 253 14.56 2.12 9.28
N SER A 254 13.98 2.79 10.28
CA SER A 254 14.40 2.66 11.67
C SER A 254 13.87 1.38 12.33
N ASP A 255 14.54 0.93 13.40
CA ASP A 255 14.08 -0.21 14.19
C ASP A 255 12.70 0.00 14.82
N ASP A 256 12.34 1.25 15.16
CA ASP A 256 11.00 1.57 15.66
C ASP A 256 9.91 1.28 14.62
N ILE A 257 10.18 1.56 13.34
CA ILE A 257 9.26 1.24 12.23
C ILE A 257 9.21 -0.27 12.03
N LYS A 258 10.36 -0.96 12.09
CA LYS A 258 10.40 -2.43 12.01
C LYS A 258 9.55 -3.07 13.10
N LYS A 259 9.73 -2.60 14.33
CA LYS A 259 8.96 -3.04 15.49
C LYS A 259 7.47 -2.75 15.33
N LEU A 260 7.10 -1.58 14.79
CA LEU A 260 5.70 -1.22 14.57
C LEU A 260 4.99 -2.27 13.69
N TYR A 261 5.61 -2.71 12.60
CA TYR A 261 5.06 -3.77 11.75
C TYR A 261 5.12 -5.15 12.37
N ASP A 262 6.18 -5.50 13.09
CA ASP A 262 6.25 -6.77 13.82
C ASP A 262 5.11 -6.92 14.84
N ASP A 263 4.73 -5.82 15.50
CA ASP A 263 3.68 -5.83 16.51
C ASP A 263 2.27 -5.81 15.87
N ASN A 264 2.09 -5.09 14.76
CA ASN A 264 0.75 -4.76 14.25
C ASN A 264 0.40 -5.43 12.90
N GLY A 265 1.38 -5.94 12.15
CA GLY A 265 1.17 -6.38 10.78
C GLY A 265 0.93 -5.21 9.81
N GLY A 266 0.53 -5.55 8.58
CA GLY A 266 0.32 -4.60 7.49
C GLY A 266 1.24 -4.85 6.30
N ASN A 267 1.38 -3.82 5.45
CA ASN A 267 2.02 -3.92 4.14
C ASN A 267 3.06 -2.80 3.93
N PRO A 268 4.31 -2.94 4.42
CA PRO A 268 5.32 -1.87 4.40
C PRO A 268 5.63 -1.31 3.01
N TYR A 269 5.64 -2.17 1.98
CA TYR A 269 5.96 -1.78 0.61
C TYR A 269 4.95 -0.79 -0.01
N LEU A 270 3.82 -0.52 0.67
CA LEU A 270 2.84 0.49 0.28
C LEU A 270 3.16 1.89 0.84
N ASP A 271 4.13 2.03 1.75
CA ASP A 271 4.47 3.33 2.36
C ASP A 271 5.24 4.21 1.38
N GLY A 272 4.53 5.18 0.78
CA GLY A 272 5.12 6.03 -0.25
C GLY A 272 6.29 6.89 0.21
N ALA A 273 6.29 7.31 1.48
CA ALA A 273 7.39 8.08 2.08
C ALA A 273 8.73 7.32 2.09
N TYR A 274 8.67 5.98 2.00
CA TYR A 274 9.81 5.08 2.08
C TYR A 274 10.12 4.38 0.74
N ASN A 275 9.47 4.79 -0.36
CA ASN A 275 9.75 4.27 -1.69
C ASN A 275 10.73 5.18 -2.45
N ALA A 276 11.79 4.59 -3.01
CA ALA A 276 12.86 5.34 -3.67
C ALA A 276 12.44 5.99 -5.00
N VAL A 277 11.35 5.54 -5.63
CA VAL A 277 10.92 5.99 -6.96
C VAL A 277 9.48 6.49 -6.98
N ASP A 278 9.02 7.04 -5.86
CA ASP A 278 7.74 7.73 -5.75
C ASP A 278 6.58 6.79 -6.11
N ARG A 279 6.42 5.72 -5.31
CA ARG A 279 5.30 4.76 -5.42
C ARG A 279 4.79 4.47 -4.03
N GLY A 280 3.49 4.33 -3.89
CA GLY A 280 2.86 3.97 -2.62
C GLY A 280 1.44 4.47 -2.55
N HIS A 281 0.91 4.50 -1.33
CA HIS A 281 -0.48 4.86 -1.06
C HIS A 281 -0.53 5.83 0.12
N THR A 282 -1.30 6.90 -0.05
CA THR A 282 -1.54 7.90 0.98
C THR A 282 -2.39 7.30 2.10
N VAL A 283 -1.81 7.12 3.28
CA VAL A 283 -2.52 6.76 4.51
C VAL A 283 -3.21 8.02 5.05
N PHE A 284 -4.53 7.98 5.21
CA PHE A 284 -5.30 9.15 5.64
C PHE A 284 -6.23 8.88 6.83
N ALA A 285 -6.40 7.61 7.22
CA ALA A 285 -7.14 7.24 8.41
C ALA A 285 -6.62 5.94 9.05
N GLN A 286 -7.05 5.66 10.27
CA GLN A 286 -6.79 4.42 11.00
C GLN A 286 -8.10 3.91 11.61
N VAL A 287 -8.38 2.62 11.48
CA VAL A 287 -9.48 1.97 12.21
C VAL A 287 -9.17 1.99 13.70
N ILE A 288 -10.09 2.55 14.48
CA ILE A 288 -10.03 2.62 15.96
C ILE A 288 -11.07 1.71 16.64
N GLU A 289 -12.10 1.28 15.91
CA GLU A 289 -13.12 0.32 16.36
C GLU A 289 -13.66 -0.43 15.14
N GLY A 290 -14.01 -1.73 15.29
CA GLY A 290 -14.56 -2.53 14.19
C GLY A 290 -13.52 -3.29 13.35
N MET A 291 -12.33 -3.59 13.88
CA MET A 291 -11.37 -4.46 13.18
C MET A 291 -11.89 -5.89 13.00
N ASP A 292 -12.73 -6.39 13.91
CA ASP A 292 -13.45 -7.65 13.76
C ASP A 292 -14.45 -7.63 12.58
N VAL A 293 -15.06 -6.47 12.32
CA VAL A 293 -15.88 -6.24 11.12
C VAL A 293 -14.99 -6.28 9.86
N VAL A 294 -13.84 -5.60 9.88
CA VAL A 294 -12.86 -5.66 8.77
C VAL A 294 -12.43 -7.11 8.49
N ASP A 295 -12.13 -7.89 9.53
CA ASP A 295 -11.79 -9.31 9.40
C ASP A 295 -12.95 -10.15 8.85
N SER A 296 -14.17 -9.89 9.32
CA SER A 296 -15.36 -10.56 8.80
C SER A 296 -15.55 -10.27 7.31
N ILE A 297 -15.25 -9.05 6.85
CA ILE A 297 -15.31 -8.70 5.42
C ILE A 297 -14.17 -9.39 4.67
N ALA A 298 -12.94 -9.40 5.19
CA ALA A 298 -11.79 -10.02 4.56
C ALA A 298 -11.95 -11.54 4.34
N SER A 299 -12.72 -12.20 5.22
CA SER A 299 -12.97 -13.64 5.17
C SER A 299 -14.11 -14.09 4.23
N VAL A 300 -14.83 -13.18 3.57
CA VAL A 300 -15.95 -13.57 2.71
C VAL A 300 -15.46 -14.35 1.48
N ALA A 301 -16.34 -15.19 0.92
CA ALA A 301 -16.04 -15.86 -0.34
C ALA A 301 -15.89 -14.85 -1.47
N VAL A 302 -14.86 -15.04 -2.29
CA VAL A 302 -14.55 -14.17 -3.44
C VAL A 302 -14.44 -14.99 -4.72
N ASP A 303 -14.72 -14.36 -5.85
CA ASP A 303 -14.34 -14.87 -7.16
C ASP A 303 -12.82 -14.91 -7.27
N SER A 304 -12.26 -16.08 -7.55
CA SER A 304 -10.79 -16.29 -7.55
C SER A 304 -10.05 -15.54 -8.65
N SER A 305 -10.74 -15.05 -9.69
CA SER A 305 -10.12 -14.35 -10.80
C SER A 305 -10.07 -12.83 -10.59
N THR A 306 -11.04 -12.30 -9.85
CA THR A 306 -11.21 -10.85 -9.64
C THR A 306 -11.00 -10.42 -8.18
N ASN A 307 -11.05 -11.37 -7.24
CA ASN A 307 -11.12 -11.12 -5.79
C ASN A 307 -12.35 -10.31 -5.37
N LYS A 308 -13.39 -10.25 -6.20
CA LYS A 308 -14.65 -9.61 -5.86
C LYS A 308 -15.48 -10.55 -4.97
N PRO A 309 -16.06 -10.08 -3.86
CA PRO A 309 -16.98 -10.88 -3.06
C PRO A 309 -18.09 -11.52 -3.90
N THR A 310 -18.40 -12.79 -3.66
CA THR A 310 -19.48 -13.50 -4.37
C THR A 310 -20.87 -13.01 -3.93
N GLU A 311 -20.95 -12.44 -2.73
CA GLU A 311 -22.10 -11.70 -2.22
C GLU A 311 -21.65 -10.28 -1.86
N ASP A 312 -22.42 -9.28 -2.28
CA ASP A 312 -22.08 -7.88 -2.04
C ASP A 312 -21.95 -7.58 -0.54
N VAL A 313 -20.77 -7.11 -0.14
CA VAL A 313 -20.56 -6.43 1.13
C VAL A 313 -20.63 -4.94 0.88
N LYS A 314 -21.59 -4.26 1.53
CA LYS A 314 -21.91 -2.85 1.24
C LYS A 314 -21.42 -1.93 2.33
N VAL A 315 -20.92 -0.77 1.93
CA VAL A 315 -20.93 0.43 2.77
C VAL A 315 -22.32 1.04 2.64
N THR A 316 -23.11 1.02 3.69
CA THR A 316 -24.49 1.56 3.65
C THR A 316 -24.48 3.08 3.72
N SER A 317 -23.59 3.65 4.53
CA SER A 317 -23.35 5.08 4.64
C SER A 317 -22.04 5.37 5.37
N VAL A 318 -21.54 6.60 5.26
CA VAL A 318 -20.40 7.10 6.04
C VAL A 318 -20.82 8.35 6.80
N GLU A 319 -20.89 8.25 8.14
CA GLU A 319 -21.19 9.36 9.04
C GLU A 319 -19.90 10.11 9.40
N ILE A 320 -19.90 11.43 9.27
CA ILE A 320 -18.82 12.30 9.78
C ILE A 320 -19.29 12.93 11.08
N THR A 321 -18.60 12.64 12.17
CA THR A 321 -18.99 13.03 13.53
C THR A 321 -17.76 13.39 14.38
N THR A 322 -17.98 13.75 15.64
CA THR A 322 -16.90 14.08 16.58
C THR A 322 -16.67 12.96 17.57
N TYR A 323 -15.41 12.69 17.88
CA TYR A 323 -15.02 11.72 18.90
C TYR A 323 -15.33 12.24 20.30
N SER A 324 -15.74 11.32 21.18
CA SER A 324 -15.92 11.53 22.61
C SER A 324 -15.45 10.26 23.32
N ALA A 325 -14.43 10.38 24.16
CA ALA A 325 -14.04 9.36 25.10
C ALA A 325 -15.17 9.24 26.15
N ASN A 326 -15.87 8.11 26.15
CA ASN A 326 -16.85 7.78 27.19
C ASN A 326 -16.17 7.18 28.41
#